data_AF-A0A1C5TVL1-F1
#
_entry.id   AF-A0A1C5TVL1-F1
#
_cell.length_a   1.000
_cell.length_b   1.000
_cell.length_c   1.000
_cell.angle_alpha   90.00
_cell.angle_beta   90.00
_cell.angle_gamma   90.00
#
_symmetry.space_group_name_H-M   'P 1'
#
loop_
_entity.id
_entity.type
_entity.pdbx_description
1 polymer ?
#
loop_
_entity_poly.entity_id
_entity_poly.type
_entity_poly.pdbx_seq_one_letter_code
_entity_poly.pdbx_strand_id
1 'polypeptide(L)'
;MREQRSSCCGTICTECEYYPNECAGCQAVQGKVFWLGFTGEDVCGIYDCCIHQKKLLHCGLCKALPCKRYELSEPTKSEAENQANLERQLFRLHNTPPLVWEEGEIRLEQAAELHRAAAEEMKQEFFQHGEATINGSALFDQLDFDEWLKRANRNHHPETVQTDWAVATTFFAVRKTDGKMLGMLDLRHSLDTPFLKEYGGHIGYAVRPTQRRKGYAVQMLQTALAGCARMGISPVVLGCYADNIASVRTIETCGGVLVEEKPYLDGKLMHCYSIRV
;
A
#
# COMPACT_ATOMS: atom_id res chain seq x y z
N MET A 1 -6.13 10.50 10.60
CA MET A 1 -5.64 9.11 10.75
C MET A 1 -6.43 8.44 11.86
N ARG A 2 -7.01 7.25 11.62
CA ARG A 2 -7.30 6.34 12.72
C ARG A 2 -5.96 5.67 13.07
N GLU A 3 -5.58 5.73 14.34
CA GLU A 3 -4.35 5.14 14.87
C GLU A 3 -4.13 3.72 14.35
N GLN A 4 -2.87 3.38 14.07
CA GLN A 4 -2.47 2.04 13.73
C GLN A 4 -2.79 1.12 14.92
N ARG A 5 -3.88 0.36 14.78
CA ARG A 5 -4.45 -0.50 15.85
C ARG A 5 -3.56 -1.69 16.23
N SER A 6 -2.53 -1.96 15.42
CA SER A 6 -1.57 -3.06 15.57
C SER A 6 -0.19 -2.51 15.90
N SER A 7 0.46 -3.08 16.90
CA SER A 7 1.84 -2.80 17.24
C SER A 7 2.80 -3.32 16.17
N CYS A 8 4.03 -2.82 16.18
CA CYS A 8 5.07 -3.31 15.28
C CYS A 8 5.37 -4.81 15.45
N CYS A 9 5.00 -5.40 16.60
CA CYS A 9 5.18 -6.83 16.87
C CYS A 9 3.95 -7.70 16.55
N GLY A 10 2.84 -7.12 16.05
CA GLY A 10 1.62 -7.85 15.71
C GLY A 10 0.60 -7.99 16.86
N THR A 11 0.89 -7.41 18.03
CA THR A 11 -0.07 -7.31 19.14
C THR A 11 -1.07 -6.20 18.84
N ILE A 12 -2.35 -6.41 19.13
CA ILE A 12 -3.36 -5.34 19.03
C ILE A 12 -3.48 -4.71 20.42
N CYS A 13 -3.07 -3.44 20.54
CA CYS A 13 -3.06 -2.77 21.85
C CYS A 13 -4.45 -2.69 22.47
N THR A 14 -5.51 -2.54 21.66
CA THR A 14 -6.90 -2.46 22.16
C THR A 14 -7.46 -3.78 22.68
N GLU A 15 -6.78 -4.91 22.44
CA GLU A 15 -7.13 -6.21 23.03
C GLU A 15 -6.43 -6.43 24.38
N CYS A 16 -5.57 -5.50 24.79
CA CYS A 16 -4.83 -5.56 26.03
C CYS A 16 -5.62 -4.88 27.16
N GLU A 17 -5.76 -5.55 28.30
CA GLU A 17 -6.46 -5.00 29.47
C GLU A 17 -5.83 -3.70 30.02
N TYR A 18 -4.53 -3.51 29.77
CA TYR A 18 -3.77 -2.34 30.19
C TYR A 18 -3.98 -1.11 29.29
N TYR A 19 -4.62 -1.27 28.12
CA TYR A 19 -4.88 -0.17 27.19
C TYR A 19 -6.25 0.49 27.44
N PRO A 20 -6.37 1.83 27.34
CA PRO A 20 -5.30 2.82 27.16
C PRO A 20 -4.69 3.32 28.48
N ASN A 21 -5.23 2.88 29.62
CA ASN A 21 -5.01 3.53 30.92
C ASN A 21 -3.57 3.37 31.43
N GLU A 22 -3.07 2.15 31.51
CA GLU A 22 -1.72 1.84 31.99
C GLU A 22 -0.70 1.87 30.85
N CYS A 23 -1.16 1.74 29.61
CA CYS A 23 -0.34 1.84 28.41
C CYS A 23 -1.12 2.44 27.24
N ALA A 24 -0.66 3.58 26.73
CA ALA A 24 -1.25 4.24 25.55
C ALA A 24 -0.95 3.53 24.21
N GLY A 25 -0.30 2.37 24.25
CA GLY A 25 0.11 1.61 23.07
C GLY A 25 1.52 1.97 22.59
N CYS A 26 2.20 0.98 21.99
CA CYS A 26 3.66 1.04 21.76
C CYS A 26 4.11 2.23 20.89
N GLN A 27 3.27 2.71 19.98
CA GLN A 27 3.60 3.86 19.14
C GLN A 27 3.60 5.16 19.95
N ALA A 28 2.54 5.38 20.74
CA ALA A 28 2.42 6.57 21.58
C ALA A 28 3.51 6.63 22.65
N VAL A 29 3.82 5.49 23.26
CA VAL A 29 4.87 5.40 24.30
C VAL A 29 6.28 5.15 23.73
N GLN A 30 6.45 5.15 22.41
CA GLN A 30 7.75 4.93 21.74
C GLN A 30 8.49 3.67 22.24
N GLY A 31 7.75 2.56 22.38
CA GLY A 31 8.27 1.28 22.84
C GLY A 31 8.46 1.16 24.36
N LYS A 32 8.22 2.22 25.14
CA LYS A 32 8.28 2.25 26.61
C LYS A 32 7.00 1.67 27.25
N VAL A 33 6.74 0.40 26.99
CA VAL A 33 5.54 -0.31 27.46
C VAL A 33 5.60 -0.61 28.96
N PHE A 34 4.44 -0.70 29.61
CA PHE A 34 4.32 -0.78 31.08
C PHE A 34 5.15 -1.91 31.73
N TRP A 35 5.24 -3.09 31.09
CA TRP A 35 5.89 -4.27 31.67
C TRP A 35 7.43 -4.18 31.69
N LEU A 36 8.03 -3.18 31.06
CA LEU A 36 9.48 -2.96 31.12
C LEU A 36 9.98 -2.67 32.55
N GLY A 37 9.09 -2.19 33.43
CA GLY A 37 9.39 -2.06 34.85
C GLY A 37 9.75 -3.39 35.52
N PHE A 38 9.32 -4.53 34.96
CA PHE A 38 9.67 -5.87 35.47
C PHE A 38 10.99 -6.42 34.90
N THR A 39 11.40 -5.98 33.70
CA THR A 39 12.64 -6.44 33.06
C THR A 39 13.82 -5.52 33.33
N GLY A 40 13.57 -4.27 33.75
CA GLY A 40 14.59 -3.24 33.93
C GLY A 40 15.12 -2.67 32.62
N GLU A 41 14.44 -2.92 31.50
CA GLU A 41 14.80 -2.38 30.19
C GLU A 41 14.15 -1.01 29.97
N ASP A 42 14.77 -0.14 29.17
CA ASP A 42 14.22 1.19 28.85
C ASP A 42 13.26 1.19 27.66
N VAL A 43 13.34 0.15 26.80
CA VAL A 43 12.56 0.03 25.58
C VAL A 43 12.36 -1.43 25.20
N CYS A 44 11.17 -1.78 24.68
CA CYS A 44 10.91 -3.12 24.19
C CYS A 44 11.90 -3.52 23.08
N GLY A 45 12.62 -4.62 23.26
CA GLY A 45 13.64 -5.08 22.30
C GLY A 45 13.12 -5.43 20.89
N ILE A 46 11.82 -5.73 20.73
CA ILE A 46 11.20 -5.85 19.40
C ILE A 46 10.99 -4.47 18.78
N TYR A 47 10.45 -3.51 19.54
CA TYR A 47 10.21 -2.16 19.07
C TYR A 47 11.51 -1.46 18.66
N ASP A 48 12.54 -1.54 19.50
CA ASP A 48 13.84 -0.94 19.21
C ASP A 48 14.48 -1.53 17.95
N CYS A 49 14.47 -2.86 17.81
CA CYS A 49 14.95 -3.54 16.60
C CYS A 49 14.16 -3.13 15.35
N CYS A 50 12.83 -3.14 15.44
CA CYS A 50 11.95 -2.92 14.28
C CYS A 50 11.95 -1.46 13.84
N ILE A 51 11.60 -0.55 14.75
CA ILE A 51 11.36 0.86 14.47
C ILE A 51 12.66 1.67 14.48
N HIS A 52 13.50 1.52 15.51
CA HIS A 52 14.68 2.37 15.65
C HIS A 52 15.86 1.90 14.80
N GLN A 53 16.16 0.60 14.80
CA GLN A 53 17.33 0.05 14.12
C GLN A 53 17.04 -0.24 12.63
N LYS A 54 16.01 -1.05 12.35
CA LYS A 54 15.69 -1.49 10.98
C LYS A 54 14.82 -0.52 10.19
N LYS A 55 14.25 0.50 10.84
CA LYS A 55 13.34 1.49 10.22
C LYS A 55 12.16 0.84 9.48
N LEU A 56 11.67 -0.28 9.99
CA LEU A 56 10.49 -0.97 9.48
C LEU A 56 9.24 -0.46 10.18
N LEU A 57 8.08 -0.55 9.53
CA LEU A 57 6.80 -0.19 10.15
C LEU A 57 6.31 -1.28 11.11
N HIS A 58 6.57 -2.54 10.79
CA HIS A 58 6.29 -3.70 11.64
C HIS A 58 7.22 -4.87 11.27
N CYS A 59 7.33 -5.85 12.17
CA CYS A 59 8.20 -7.00 12.00
C CYS A 59 7.82 -7.91 10.82
N GLY A 60 6.60 -7.81 10.30
CA GLY A 60 6.13 -8.53 9.10
C GLY A 60 6.94 -8.20 7.84
N LEU A 61 7.59 -7.03 7.83
CA LEU A 61 8.47 -6.61 6.73
C LEU A 61 9.90 -7.14 6.87
N CYS A 62 10.21 -7.85 7.96
CA CYS A 62 11.53 -8.39 8.22
C CYS A 62 11.67 -9.80 7.64
N LYS A 63 12.63 -10.00 6.73
CA LYS A 63 12.94 -11.32 6.14
C LYS A 63 13.34 -12.41 7.15
N ALA A 64 13.74 -12.00 8.35
CA ALA A 64 14.12 -12.92 9.43
C ALA A 64 12.94 -13.23 10.37
N LEU A 65 11.70 -12.80 10.08
CA LEU A 65 10.54 -13.14 10.91
C LEU A 65 10.08 -14.60 10.64
N PRO A 66 9.75 -15.39 11.69
CA PRO A 66 10.02 -15.15 13.11
C PRO A 66 11.52 -15.25 13.43
N CYS A 67 12.03 -14.32 14.26
CA CYS A 67 13.41 -14.38 14.76
C CYS A 67 13.40 -14.66 16.26
N LYS A 68 14.59 -14.86 16.87
CA LYS A 68 14.78 -15.10 18.30
C LYS A 68 14.00 -14.20 19.28
N ARG A 69 13.60 -13.00 18.86
CA ARG A 69 12.79 -12.09 19.69
C ARG A 69 11.35 -12.57 19.88
N TYR A 70 10.86 -13.48 19.05
CA TYR A 70 9.55 -14.11 19.13
C TYR A 70 9.57 -15.46 19.85
N GLU A 71 10.74 -15.90 20.32
CA GLU A 71 10.90 -17.13 21.12
C GLU A 71 10.70 -16.86 22.63
N LEU A 72 10.46 -15.60 23.01
CA LEU A 72 10.21 -15.23 24.41
C LEU A 72 8.78 -15.59 24.82
N SER A 73 8.65 -16.39 25.88
CA SER A 73 7.37 -16.76 26.49
C SER A 73 7.00 -15.82 27.62
N GLU A 74 5.72 -15.48 27.73
CA GLU A 74 5.17 -14.76 28.87
C GLU A 74 5.07 -15.73 30.07
N PRO A 75 5.80 -15.51 31.17
CA PRO A 75 5.91 -16.50 32.25
C PRO A 75 4.59 -16.79 32.99
N THR A 76 3.62 -15.88 32.88
CA THR A 76 2.29 -16.00 33.49
C THR A 76 1.32 -16.84 32.66
N LYS A 77 1.69 -17.20 31.44
CA LYS A 77 0.86 -17.98 30.50
C LYS A 77 1.39 -19.39 30.34
N SER A 78 0.48 -20.34 30.09
CA SER A 78 0.85 -21.69 29.70
C SER A 78 1.58 -21.70 28.36
N GLU A 79 2.28 -22.80 28.07
CA GLU A 79 2.94 -23.01 26.78
C GLU A 79 1.96 -22.93 25.60
N ALA A 80 0.77 -23.52 25.74
CA ALA A 80 -0.28 -23.47 24.73
C ALA A 80 -0.80 -22.04 24.49
N GLU A 81 -0.96 -21.24 25.54
CA GLU A 81 -1.38 -19.84 25.41
C GLU A 81 -0.30 -18.96 24.76
N ASN A 82 0.96 -19.18 25.12
CA ASN A 82 2.10 -18.51 24.49
C ASN A 82 2.20 -18.86 23.00
N GLN A 83 2.05 -20.13 22.65
CA GLN A 83 2.03 -20.59 21.26
C GLN A 83 0.86 -19.99 20.47
N ALA A 84 -0.35 -19.99 21.03
CA ALA A 84 -1.52 -19.37 20.38
C ALA A 84 -1.36 -17.85 20.20
N ASN A 85 -0.70 -17.17 21.16
CA ASN A 85 -0.39 -15.75 21.03
C ASN A 85 0.62 -15.51 19.89
N LEU A 86 1.69 -16.30 19.83
CA LEU A 86 2.69 -16.25 18.77
C LEU A 86 2.04 -16.43 17.39
N GLU A 87 1.18 -17.44 17.23
CA GLU A 87 0.46 -17.70 15.97
C GLU A 87 -0.40 -16.51 15.54
N ARG A 88 -1.15 -15.90 16.47
CA ARG A 88 -1.94 -14.69 16.19
C ARG A 88 -1.05 -13.51 15.78
N GLN A 89 0.07 -13.31 16.45
CA GLN A 89 1.02 -12.25 16.11
C GLN A 89 1.59 -12.45 14.71
N LEU A 90 2.09 -13.65 14.40
CA LEU A 90 2.64 -13.95 13.08
C LEU A 90 1.57 -13.85 11.98
N PHE A 91 0.36 -14.33 12.24
CA PHE A 91 -0.76 -14.16 11.33
C PHE A 91 -1.01 -12.67 11.04
N ARG A 92 -1.09 -11.83 12.07
CA ARG A 92 -1.31 -10.38 11.90
C ARG A 92 -0.16 -9.73 11.13
N LEU A 93 1.09 -10.06 11.46
CA LEU A 93 2.26 -9.48 10.80
C LEU A 93 2.35 -9.83 9.32
N HIS A 94 2.06 -11.09 8.96
CA HIS A 94 2.03 -11.52 7.56
C HIS A 94 0.84 -10.93 6.80
N ASN A 95 -0.26 -10.62 7.48
CA ASN A 95 -1.48 -10.07 6.88
C ASN A 95 -1.69 -8.57 7.15
N THR A 96 -0.64 -7.84 7.54
CA THR A 96 -0.66 -6.38 7.64
C THR A 96 0.05 -5.79 6.44
N PRO A 97 -0.64 -5.02 5.57
CA PRO A 97 0.02 -4.35 4.47
C PRO A 97 0.99 -3.28 4.97
N PRO A 98 2.11 -3.04 4.25
CA PRO A 98 3.12 -2.09 4.70
C PRO A 98 2.57 -0.67 4.83
N LEU A 99 1.76 -0.23 3.86
CA LEU A 99 1.15 1.10 3.84
C LEU A 99 -0.33 0.98 3.47
N VAL A 100 -1.18 1.70 4.21
CA VAL A 100 -2.62 1.75 3.95
C VAL A 100 -3.08 3.20 3.96
N TRP A 101 -3.76 3.62 2.90
CA TRP A 101 -4.51 4.87 2.86
C TRP A 101 -6.00 4.55 2.77
N GLU A 102 -6.80 5.17 3.64
CA GLU A 102 -8.24 4.91 3.70
C GLU A 102 -9.03 6.20 3.53
N GLU A 103 -9.99 6.18 2.61
CA GLU A 103 -10.95 7.25 2.37
C GLU A 103 -12.29 6.58 2.00
N GLY A 104 -13.40 7.01 2.63
CA GLY A 104 -14.72 6.45 2.34
C GLY A 104 -14.82 4.93 2.51
N GLU A 105 -15.28 4.24 1.45
CA GLU A 105 -15.63 2.81 1.43
C GLU A 105 -14.46 1.90 1.05
N ILE A 106 -13.34 2.47 0.61
CA ILE A 106 -12.19 1.72 0.15
C ILE A 106 -10.94 2.02 0.98
N ARG A 107 -9.94 1.17 0.82
CA ARG A 107 -8.58 1.38 1.26
C ARG A 107 -7.62 1.05 0.11
N LEU A 108 -6.56 1.82 -0.03
CA LEU A 108 -5.41 1.53 -0.89
C LEU A 108 -4.34 0.87 -0.03
N GLU A 109 -4.06 -0.40 -0.29
CA GLU A 109 -3.07 -1.21 0.41
C GLU A 109 -1.83 -1.38 -0.48
N GLN A 110 -0.64 -1.02 0.00
CA GLN A 110 0.59 -1.26 -0.74
C GLN A 110 0.74 -2.74 -1.04
N ALA A 111 1.08 -3.06 -2.28
CA ALA A 111 1.26 -4.42 -2.75
C ALA A 111 2.20 -5.21 -1.83
N ALA A 112 1.79 -6.41 -1.47
CA ALA A 112 2.47 -7.28 -0.50
C ALA A 112 2.04 -8.73 -0.72
N GLU A 113 2.80 -9.68 -0.15
CA GLU A 113 2.59 -11.12 -0.34
C GLU A 113 1.17 -11.58 0.01
N LEU A 114 0.57 -11.00 1.07
CA LEU A 114 -0.80 -11.30 1.51
C LEU A 114 -1.87 -11.12 0.41
N HIS A 115 -1.58 -10.32 -0.63
CA HIS A 115 -2.52 -10.03 -1.70
C HIS A 115 -2.53 -11.07 -2.84
N ARG A 116 -1.60 -12.04 -2.85
CA ARG A 116 -1.36 -12.95 -4.00
C ARG A 116 -2.63 -13.52 -4.60
N ALA A 117 -3.43 -14.21 -3.79
CA ALA A 117 -4.61 -14.92 -4.28
C ALA A 117 -5.63 -13.95 -4.92
N ALA A 118 -5.93 -12.84 -4.25
CA ALA A 118 -6.90 -11.85 -4.73
C ALA A 118 -6.38 -11.07 -5.96
N ALA A 119 -5.07 -10.81 -6.02
CA ALA A 119 -4.42 -10.13 -7.15
C ALA A 119 -4.43 -11.00 -8.41
N GLU A 120 -4.11 -12.29 -8.27
CA GLU A 120 -4.16 -13.24 -9.39
C GLU A 120 -5.60 -13.47 -9.87
N GLU A 121 -6.57 -13.56 -8.96
CA GLU A 121 -7.99 -13.63 -9.33
C GLU A 121 -8.43 -12.39 -10.12
N MET A 122 -8.06 -11.19 -9.64
CA MET A 122 -8.34 -9.93 -10.35
C MET A 122 -7.69 -9.91 -11.73
N LYS A 123 -6.41 -10.29 -11.84
CA LYS A 123 -5.67 -10.33 -13.11
C LYS A 123 -6.34 -11.26 -14.12
N GLN A 124 -6.74 -12.46 -13.69
CA GLN A 124 -7.48 -13.39 -14.55
C GLN A 124 -8.82 -12.82 -15.01
N GLU A 125 -9.52 -12.07 -14.16
CA GLU A 125 -10.77 -11.41 -14.57
C GLU A 125 -10.55 -10.38 -15.69
N PHE A 126 -9.48 -9.58 -15.63
CA PHE A 126 -9.13 -8.66 -16.74
C PHE A 126 -8.93 -9.43 -18.05
N PHE A 127 -8.17 -10.53 -18.02
CA PHE A 127 -7.92 -11.35 -19.22
C PHE A 127 -9.18 -12.00 -19.77
N GLN A 128 -10.06 -12.50 -18.91
CA GLN A 128 -11.35 -13.08 -19.30
C GLN A 128 -12.28 -12.05 -19.96
N HIS A 129 -12.11 -10.76 -19.67
CA HIS A 129 -12.84 -9.66 -20.32
C HIS A 129 -12.12 -9.10 -21.56
N GLY A 130 -11.06 -9.76 -22.05
CA GLY A 130 -10.32 -9.36 -23.25
C GLY A 130 -9.31 -8.23 -23.03
N GLU A 131 -8.97 -7.91 -21.78
CA GLU A 131 -8.02 -6.86 -21.44
C GLU A 131 -6.68 -7.43 -21.04
N ALA A 132 -5.83 -7.70 -22.03
CA ALA A 132 -4.48 -8.24 -21.83
C ALA A 132 -3.50 -7.24 -21.19
N THR A 133 -3.84 -5.95 -21.15
CA THR A 133 -3.04 -4.90 -20.51
C THR A 133 -3.82 -4.26 -19.38
N ILE A 134 -3.24 -4.26 -18.18
CA ILE A 134 -3.84 -3.65 -17.00
C ILE A 134 -3.13 -2.31 -16.75
N ASN A 135 -3.85 -1.20 -16.90
CA ASN A 135 -3.25 0.12 -16.69
C ASN A 135 -2.89 0.34 -15.20
N GLY A 136 -1.74 0.96 -14.93
CA GLY A 136 -1.27 1.15 -13.55
C GLY A 136 -0.87 -0.15 -12.84
N SER A 137 -0.51 -1.18 -13.61
CA SER A 137 -0.15 -2.48 -13.08
C SER A 137 1.33 -2.63 -12.68
N ALA A 138 2.18 -1.68 -13.09
CA ALA A 138 3.64 -1.85 -13.07
C ALA A 138 4.07 -3.20 -13.69
N LEU A 139 3.50 -3.53 -14.87
CA LEU A 139 3.72 -4.78 -15.61
C LEU A 139 3.18 -6.05 -14.94
N PHE A 140 2.28 -5.95 -13.95
CA PHE A 140 1.68 -7.15 -13.35
C PHE A 140 0.96 -8.03 -14.37
N ASP A 141 0.38 -7.44 -15.41
CA ASP A 141 -0.22 -8.17 -16.53
C ASP A 141 0.78 -9.05 -17.31
N GLN A 142 2.08 -8.79 -17.22
CA GLN A 142 3.11 -9.46 -18.02
C GLN A 142 4.02 -10.38 -17.21
N LEU A 143 3.94 -10.31 -15.87
CA LEU A 143 4.84 -11.02 -14.96
C LEU A 143 4.05 -11.95 -14.04
N ASP A 144 4.68 -13.02 -13.55
CA ASP A 144 4.16 -13.76 -12.40
C ASP A 144 4.20 -12.90 -11.13
N PHE A 145 3.35 -13.22 -10.15
CA PHE A 145 3.23 -12.42 -8.93
C PHE A 145 4.54 -12.29 -8.14
N ASP A 146 5.37 -13.33 -8.07
CA ASP A 146 6.63 -13.31 -7.31
C ASP A 146 7.64 -12.32 -7.92
N GLU A 147 7.85 -12.44 -9.22
CA GLU A 147 8.74 -11.54 -9.95
C GLU A 147 8.19 -10.11 -9.96
N TRP A 148 6.89 -9.93 -10.19
CA TRP A 148 6.25 -8.63 -10.14
C TRP A 148 6.40 -7.96 -8.77
N LEU A 149 6.09 -8.68 -7.68
CA LEU A 149 6.14 -8.12 -6.33
C LEU A 149 7.56 -7.75 -5.94
N LYS A 150 8.57 -8.54 -6.34
CA LYS A 150 9.98 -8.17 -6.16
C LYS A 150 10.30 -6.84 -6.84
N ARG A 151 9.81 -6.61 -8.07
CA ARG A 151 10.02 -5.36 -8.79
C ARG A 151 9.28 -4.19 -8.16
N ALA A 152 8.01 -4.37 -7.80
CA ALA A 152 7.21 -3.35 -7.13
C ALA A 152 7.88 -2.89 -5.82
N ASN A 153 8.36 -3.85 -5.01
CA ASN A 153 9.09 -3.54 -3.76
C ASN A 153 10.42 -2.83 -4.01
N ARG A 154 11.16 -3.19 -5.07
CA ARG A 154 12.39 -2.48 -5.44
C ARG A 154 12.12 -1.05 -5.88
N ASN A 155 11.09 -0.85 -6.69
CA ASN A 155 10.73 0.46 -7.21
C ASN A 155 10.13 1.39 -6.15
N HIS A 156 9.70 0.86 -5.00
CA HIS A 156 9.28 1.66 -3.86
C HIS A 156 10.39 2.49 -3.21
N HIS A 157 11.67 2.10 -3.39
CA HIS A 157 12.81 2.74 -2.73
C HIS A 157 13.78 3.37 -3.73
N PRO A 158 14.22 4.64 -3.52
CA PRO A 158 15.21 5.29 -4.37
C PRO A 158 16.53 4.52 -4.52
N GLU A 159 16.93 3.79 -3.48
CA GLU A 159 18.20 3.04 -3.48
C GLU A 159 18.12 1.75 -4.31
N THR A 160 16.92 1.25 -4.60
CA THR A 160 16.74 -0.06 -5.25
C THR A 160 15.93 -0.05 -6.54
N VAL A 161 15.34 1.10 -6.89
CA VAL A 161 14.57 1.30 -8.12
C VAL A 161 15.39 0.88 -9.34
N GLN A 162 14.72 0.25 -10.31
CA GLN A 162 15.39 -0.18 -11.53
C GLN A 162 15.79 1.04 -12.39
N THR A 163 16.89 0.89 -13.13
CA THR A 163 17.27 1.87 -14.16
C THR A 163 16.09 2.10 -15.11
N ASP A 164 15.86 3.35 -15.48
CA ASP A 164 14.74 3.83 -16.33
C ASP A 164 13.34 3.80 -15.70
N TRP A 165 13.22 3.33 -14.45
CA TRP A 165 11.98 3.40 -13.68
C TRP A 165 12.00 4.57 -12.69
N ALA A 166 10.83 5.15 -12.44
CA ALA A 166 10.65 6.08 -11.34
C ALA A 166 10.41 5.34 -10.03
N VAL A 167 10.77 6.00 -8.93
CA VAL A 167 10.35 5.55 -7.60
C VAL A 167 8.82 5.59 -7.56
N ALA A 168 8.20 4.49 -7.17
CA ALA A 168 6.75 4.33 -7.22
C ALA A 168 6.23 3.41 -6.12
N THR A 169 5.03 3.70 -5.61
CA THR A 169 4.29 2.79 -4.74
C THR A 169 3.10 2.23 -5.51
N THR A 170 3.06 0.90 -5.65
CA THR A 170 1.91 0.21 -6.24
C THR A 170 0.95 -0.24 -5.14
N PHE A 171 -0.33 0.03 -5.32
CA PHE A 171 -1.41 -0.23 -4.39
C PHE A 171 -2.47 -1.14 -5.02
N PHE A 172 -3.09 -1.98 -4.19
CA PHE A 172 -4.38 -2.59 -4.47
C PHE A 172 -5.49 -1.78 -3.79
N ALA A 173 -6.59 -1.58 -4.50
CA ALA A 173 -7.80 -1.00 -3.93
C ALA A 173 -8.68 -2.12 -3.36
N VAL A 174 -9.00 -2.05 -2.08
CA VAL A 174 -9.78 -3.07 -1.36
C VAL A 174 -11.02 -2.43 -0.76
N ARG A 175 -12.18 -3.06 -0.97
CA ARG A 175 -13.44 -2.63 -0.36
C ARG A 175 -13.47 -3.02 1.12
N LYS A 176 -13.84 -2.07 1.98
CA LYS A 176 -13.79 -2.26 3.43
C LYS A 176 -14.88 -3.20 3.97
N THR A 177 -16.02 -3.30 3.30
CA THR A 177 -17.17 -4.07 3.80
C THR A 177 -16.99 -5.58 3.67
N ASP A 178 -16.26 -6.05 2.66
CA ASP A 178 -16.12 -7.47 2.36
C ASP A 178 -14.70 -7.90 1.95
N GLY A 179 -13.73 -6.98 1.97
CA GLY A 179 -12.35 -7.27 1.61
C GLY A 179 -12.13 -7.51 0.11
N LYS A 180 -13.11 -7.24 -0.76
CA LYS A 180 -12.96 -7.50 -2.20
C LYS A 180 -11.92 -6.57 -2.83
N MET A 181 -10.97 -7.14 -3.56
CA MET A 181 -10.05 -6.38 -4.41
C MET A 181 -10.78 -5.81 -5.62
N LEU A 182 -10.77 -4.48 -5.73
CA LEU A 182 -11.52 -3.68 -6.70
C LEU A 182 -10.68 -3.24 -7.90
N GLY A 183 -9.37 -3.25 -7.77
CA GLY A 183 -8.47 -2.69 -8.78
C GLY A 183 -7.07 -2.47 -8.23
N MET A 184 -6.24 -1.82 -9.03
CA MET A 184 -4.89 -1.44 -8.64
C MET A 184 -4.54 -0.04 -9.13
N LEU A 185 -3.52 0.54 -8.49
CA LEU A 185 -3.06 1.90 -8.73
C LEU A 185 -1.54 1.94 -8.56
N ASP A 186 -0.85 2.55 -9.50
CA ASP A 186 0.59 2.80 -9.43
C ASP A 186 0.84 4.31 -9.29
N LEU A 187 1.40 4.71 -8.16
CA LEU A 187 1.75 6.10 -7.83
C LEU A 187 3.26 6.30 -7.98
N ARG A 188 3.68 7.06 -8.98
CA ARG A 188 5.06 7.47 -9.22
C ARG A 188 5.34 8.72 -8.40
N HIS A 189 6.40 8.70 -7.62
CA HIS A 189 6.78 9.78 -6.69
C HIS A 189 7.46 10.94 -7.41
N SER A 190 8.04 10.67 -8.59
CA SER A 190 8.51 11.71 -9.51
C SER A 190 8.34 11.27 -10.96
N LEU A 191 8.46 12.25 -11.87
CA LEU A 191 8.40 12.03 -13.33
C LEU A 191 9.77 12.27 -13.98
N ASP A 192 10.87 12.09 -13.25
CA ASP A 192 12.18 12.55 -13.71
C ASP A 192 12.79 11.74 -14.85
N THR A 193 12.28 10.53 -15.10
CA THR A 193 12.76 9.68 -16.19
C THR A 193 12.37 10.30 -17.54
N PRO A 194 13.21 10.17 -18.59
CA PRO A 194 12.93 10.77 -19.90
C PRO A 194 11.54 10.43 -20.44
N PHE A 195 11.15 9.15 -20.34
CA PHE A 195 9.83 8.69 -20.76
C PHE A 195 8.69 9.35 -19.97
N LEU A 196 8.82 9.47 -18.64
CA LEU A 196 7.76 10.03 -17.82
C LEU A 196 7.62 11.55 -17.96
N LYS A 197 8.70 12.25 -18.27
CA LYS A 197 8.66 13.69 -18.61
C LYS A 197 7.81 13.95 -19.85
N GLU A 198 7.88 13.06 -20.82
CA GLU A 198 7.26 13.27 -22.13
C GLU A 198 5.86 12.63 -22.23
N TYR A 199 5.66 11.44 -21.65
CA TYR A 199 4.46 10.64 -21.84
C TYR A 199 3.82 10.14 -20.53
N GLY A 200 4.45 10.43 -19.39
CA GLY A 200 4.06 9.92 -18.09
C GLY A 200 3.03 10.75 -17.34
N GLY A 201 2.50 10.14 -16.28
CA GLY A 201 1.74 10.81 -15.24
C GLY A 201 2.07 10.15 -13.90
N HIS A 202 1.79 10.85 -12.81
CA HIS A 202 2.08 10.39 -11.46
C HIS A 202 1.21 9.18 -11.10
N ILE A 203 0.00 9.06 -11.63
CA ILE A 203 -0.93 8.00 -11.26
C ILE A 203 -1.41 7.26 -12.51
N GLY A 204 -1.19 5.94 -12.52
CA GLY A 204 -1.93 5.01 -13.38
C GLY A 204 -2.85 4.16 -12.54
N TYR A 205 -4.05 3.81 -13.03
CA TYR A 205 -4.98 2.96 -12.30
C TYR A 205 -5.84 2.11 -13.23
N ALA A 206 -6.34 0.99 -12.70
CA ALA A 206 -7.34 0.15 -13.34
C ALA A 206 -8.34 -0.37 -12.32
N VAL A 207 -9.62 -0.37 -12.72
CA VAL A 207 -10.72 -0.97 -11.94
C VAL A 207 -11.08 -2.31 -12.56
N ARG A 208 -11.17 -3.32 -11.70
CA ARG A 208 -11.61 -4.69 -12.00
C ARG A 208 -12.90 -4.66 -12.84
N PRO A 209 -12.99 -5.36 -13.99
CA PRO A 209 -14.09 -5.21 -14.94
C PRO A 209 -15.49 -5.25 -14.32
N THR A 210 -15.78 -6.25 -13.47
CA THR A 210 -17.10 -6.44 -12.82
C THR A 210 -17.44 -5.35 -11.78
N GLN A 211 -16.48 -4.48 -11.45
CA GLN A 211 -16.63 -3.41 -10.45
C GLN A 211 -16.66 -2.01 -11.08
N ARG A 212 -16.59 -1.90 -12.41
CA ARG A 212 -16.69 -0.61 -13.09
C ARG A 212 -18.08 0.00 -12.97
N ARG A 213 -18.15 1.32 -13.22
CA ARG A 213 -19.38 2.13 -13.17
C ARG A 213 -20.05 2.21 -11.78
N LYS A 214 -19.32 1.84 -10.72
CA LYS A 214 -19.76 1.93 -9.31
C LYS A 214 -19.06 3.06 -8.53
N GLY A 215 -18.37 3.97 -9.21
CA GLY A 215 -17.66 5.10 -8.58
C GLY A 215 -16.27 4.79 -8.01
N TYR A 216 -15.81 3.52 -8.03
CA TYR A 216 -14.54 3.16 -7.40
C TYR A 216 -13.30 3.82 -8.01
N ALA A 217 -13.29 4.12 -9.33
CA ALA A 217 -12.17 4.84 -9.93
C ALA A 217 -11.97 6.24 -9.31
N VAL A 218 -13.08 6.94 -9.02
CA VAL A 218 -13.07 8.25 -8.35
C VAL A 218 -12.57 8.10 -6.91
N GLN A 219 -13.10 7.13 -6.16
CA GLN A 219 -12.64 6.88 -4.78
C GLN A 219 -11.15 6.53 -4.72
N MET A 220 -10.65 5.70 -5.65
CA MET A 220 -9.24 5.35 -5.76
C MET A 220 -8.37 6.58 -6.03
N LEU A 221 -8.75 7.40 -7.01
CA LEU A 221 -8.01 8.61 -7.35
C LEU A 221 -8.03 9.63 -6.21
N GLN A 222 -9.18 9.89 -5.59
CA GLN A 222 -9.27 10.79 -4.42
C GLN A 222 -8.40 10.33 -3.25
N THR A 223 -8.42 9.03 -2.93
CA THR A 223 -7.58 8.46 -1.86
C THR A 223 -6.08 8.65 -2.17
N ALA A 224 -5.69 8.43 -3.42
CA ALA A 224 -4.32 8.61 -3.87
C ALA A 224 -3.89 10.09 -3.90
N LEU A 225 -4.77 11.00 -4.30
CA LEU A 225 -4.54 12.45 -4.28
C LEU A 225 -4.32 12.97 -2.85
N ALA A 226 -5.12 12.50 -1.89
CA ALA A 226 -4.89 12.80 -0.48
C ALA A 226 -3.53 12.25 0.00
N GLY A 227 -3.10 11.10 -0.51
CA GLY A 227 -1.75 10.56 -0.34
C GLY A 227 -0.65 11.47 -0.91
N CYS A 228 -0.83 11.94 -2.15
CA CYS A 228 0.09 12.85 -2.83
C CYS A 228 0.29 14.15 -2.05
N ALA A 229 -0.79 14.76 -1.54
CA ALA A 229 -0.71 15.97 -0.71
C ALA A 229 0.17 15.76 0.53
N ARG A 230 0.01 14.62 1.22
CA ARG A 230 0.84 14.26 2.39
C ARG A 230 2.31 14.04 2.03
N MET A 231 2.59 13.62 0.80
CA MET A 231 3.94 13.42 0.28
C MET A 231 4.55 14.70 -0.33
N GLY A 232 3.81 15.81 -0.38
CA GLY A 232 4.26 17.05 -1.02
C GLY A 232 4.27 16.99 -2.55
N ILE A 233 3.57 16.03 -3.15
CA ILE A 233 3.47 15.89 -4.61
C ILE A 233 2.29 16.75 -5.08
N SER A 234 2.59 17.96 -5.57
CA SER A 234 1.60 18.87 -6.15
C SER A 234 2.32 19.81 -7.13
N PRO A 235 1.83 19.99 -8.37
CA PRO A 235 0.64 19.37 -8.94
C PRO A 235 0.81 17.88 -9.28
N VAL A 236 -0.29 17.13 -9.26
CA VAL A 236 -0.37 15.74 -9.71
C VAL A 236 -0.81 15.69 -11.17
N VAL A 237 0.03 15.11 -12.02
CA VAL A 237 -0.22 14.96 -13.47
C VAL A 237 -0.80 13.57 -13.78
N LEU A 238 -1.82 13.50 -14.64
CA LEU A 238 -2.36 12.25 -15.17
C LEU A 238 -2.50 12.34 -16.69
N GLY A 239 -2.14 11.25 -17.39
CA GLY A 239 -2.34 11.11 -18.83
C GLY A 239 -3.37 10.01 -19.12
N CYS A 240 -4.25 10.24 -20.09
CA CYS A 240 -5.12 9.20 -20.63
C CYS A 240 -5.40 9.44 -22.12
N TYR A 241 -5.73 8.40 -22.87
CA TYR A 241 -6.23 8.58 -24.24
C TYR A 241 -7.50 9.43 -24.24
N ALA A 242 -7.65 10.28 -25.25
CA ALA A 242 -8.77 11.19 -25.42
C ALA A 242 -10.12 10.45 -25.56
N ASP A 243 -10.08 9.25 -26.16
CA ASP A 243 -11.24 8.37 -26.35
C ASP A 243 -11.58 7.54 -25.09
N ASN A 244 -10.74 7.55 -24.06
CA ASN A 244 -11.02 6.92 -22.78
C ASN A 244 -11.91 7.82 -21.91
N ILE A 245 -13.18 7.92 -22.31
CA ILE A 245 -14.21 8.75 -21.65
C ILE A 245 -14.35 8.42 -20.16
N ALA A 246 -14.13 7.17 -19.76
CA ALA A 246 -14.20 6.76 -18.37
C ALA A 246 -13.08 7.40 -17.52
N SER A 247 -11.84 7.39 -18.01
CA SER A 247 -10.71 8.05 -17.34
C SER A 247 -10.84 9.55 -17.38
N VAL A 248 -11.24 10.15 -18.52
CA VAL A 248 -11.49 11.60 -18.64
C VAL A 248 -12.46 12.07 -17.55
N ARG A 249 -13.64 11.47 -17.48
CA ARG A 249 -14.64 11.85 -16.47
C ARG A 249 -14.16 11.64 -15.04
N THR A 250 -13.41 10.56 -14.79
CA THR A 250 -12.87 10.28 -13.46
C THR A 250 -11.88 11.37 -13.03
N ILE A 251 -10.97 11.76 -13.93
CA ILE A 251 -9.96 12.77 -13.70
C ILE A 251 -10.59 14.15 -13.48
N GLU A 252 -11.52 14.56 -14.35
CA GLU A 252 -12.25 15.83 -14.23
C GLU A 252 -13.07 15.91 -12.94
N THR A 253 -13.76 14.82 -12.57
CA THR A 253 -14.51 14.74 -11.30
C THR A 253 -13.60 14.91 -10.08
N CYS A 254 -12.34 14.50 -10.19
CA CYS A 254 -11.35 14.67 -9.13
C CYS A 254 -10.62 16.04 -9.19
N GLY A 255 -11.10 16.98 -10.00
CA GLY A 255 -10.53 18.32 -10.11
C GLY A 255 -9.42 18.46 -11.15
N GLY A 256 -9.28 17.49 -12.07
CA GLY A 256 -8.35 17.56 -13.18
C GLY A 256 -8.68 18.68 -14.16
N VAL A 257 -7.69 19.52 -14.44
CA VAL A 257 -7.74 20.53 -15.49
C VAL A 257 -6.89 20.03 -16.65
N LEU A 258 -7.47 19.97 -17.85
CA LEU A 258 -6.73 19.64 -19.08
C LEU A 258 -5.68 20.72 -19.32
N VAL A 259 -4.41 20.32 -19.47
CA VAL A 259 -3.28 21.24 -19.69
C VAL A 259 -2.61 21.06 -21.04
N GLU A 260 -2.72 19.88 -21.64
CA GLU A 260 -2.08 19.57 -22.93
C GLU A 260 -2.83 18.44 -23.65
N GLU A 261 -2.83 18.51 -24.98
CA GLU A 261 -3.24 17.44 -25.88
C GLU A 261 -2.07 17.12 -26.81
N LYS A 262 -1.70 15.84 -26.91
CA LYS A 262 -0.58 15.41 -27.77
C LYS A 262 -0.75 13.98 -28.26
N PRO A 263 -0.13 13.60 -29.39
CA PRO A 263 -0.09 12.20 -29.79
C PRO A 263 0.75 11.37 -28.80
N TYR A 264 0.29 10.16 -28.50
CA TYR A 264 1.09 9.15 -27.82
C TYR A 264 1.96 8.36 -28.82
N LEU A 265 2.76 7.41 -28.34
CA LEU A 265 3.64 6.59 -29.18
C LEU A 265 2.92 5.81 -30.28
N ASP A 266 1.65 5.48 -30.09
CA ASP A 266 0.80 4.79 -31.07
C ASP A 266 0.05 5.75 -32.02
N GLY A 267 0.34 7.05 -31.93
CA GLY A 267 -0.28 8.12 -32.71
C GLY A 267 -1.67 8.52 -32.22
N LYS A 268 -2.23 7.88 -31.18
CA LYS A 268 -3.53 8.26 -30.64
C LYS A 268 -3.41 9.53 -29.81
N LEU A 269 -4.48 10.33 -29.83
CA LEU A 269 -4.56 11.55 -29.03
C LEU A 269 -4.61 11.21 -27.54
N MET A 270 -3.70 11.81 -26.78
CA MET A 270 -3.61 11.74 -25.32
C MET A 270 -3.98 13.11 -24.74
N HIS A 271 -4.81 13.08 -23.70
CA HIS A 271 -5.07 14.21 -22.82
C HIS A 271 -4.15 14.13 -21.60
N CYS A 272 -3.51 15.24 -21.27
CA CYS A 272 -2.73 15.41 -20.05
C CYS A 272 -3.43 16.40 -19.12
N TYR A 273 -3.69 15.96 -17.90
CA TYR A 273 -4.37 16.72 -16.85
C TYR A 273 -3.42 17.06 -15.71
N SER A 274 -3.71 18.17 -15.04
CA SER A 274 -3.06 18.59 -13.80
C SER A 274 -4.11 18.74 -12.69
N ILE A 275 -3.83 18.19 -11.51
CA ILE A 275 -4.65 18.32 -10.30
C ILE A 275 -3.79 18.96 -9.21
N ARG A 276 -4.26 20.06 -8.61
CA ARG A 276 -3.61 20.65 -7.43
C ARG A 276 -4.23 20.06 -6.17
N VAL A 277 -3.37 19.56 -5.28
CA VAL A 277 -3.70 18.96 -3.98
C VAL A 277 -2.92 19.61 -2.86
#